data_AF-A0A950D7M0-F1
#
_entry.id   AF-A0A950D7M0-F1
#
_cell.length_a   1.000
_cell.length_b   1.000
_cell.length_c   1.000
_cell.angle_alpha   90.00
_cell.angle_beta   90.00
_cell.angle_gamma   90.00
#
_symmetry.space_group_name_H-M   'P 1'
#
loop_
_entity.id
_entity.type
_entity.pdbx_description
1 polymer ?
#
loop_
_entity_poly.entity_id
_entity_poly.type
_entity_poly.pdbx_seq_one_letter_code
_entity_poly.pdbx_strand_id
1 'polypeptide(L)'
;MSTLNYSKTRQAARWFDVRRRKAGMWAYALNRITGIGLVVYLYLHLGVLSMLIQGQSAWDAFVGLARSPFYLALDVILLAGILIHGLNGLRLAVTGFGFSAGAQKALFTILMISGGIILIAAALKIFQI
;
A
#
# COMPACT_ATOMS: atom_id res chain seq x y z
N MET A 1 -14.33 -16.97 -49.50
CA MET A 1 -13.10 -16.28 -49.03
C MET A 1 -13.42 -15.59 -47.72
N SER A 2 -13.00 -16.19 -46.58
CA SER A 2 -13.44 -15.83 -45.23
C SER A 2 -12.69 -14.61 -44.66
N THR A 3 -13.38 -13.49 -44.47
CA THR A 3 -12.88 -12.33 -43.71
C THR A 3 -12.98 -12.64 -42.21
N LEU A 4 -12.06 -13.47 -41.71
CA LEU A 4 -11.97 -13.74 -40.27
C LEU A 4 -11.67 -12.43 -39.54
N ASN A 5 -12.57 -12.11 -38.61
CA ASN A 5 -12.66 -10.90 -37.82
C ASN A 5 -11.50 -10.79 -36.82
N TYR A 6 -10.32 -10.46 -37.33
CA TYR A 6 -9.05 -10.39 -36.58
C TYR A 6 -8.99 -9.23 -35.56
N SER A 7 -9.96 -8.29 -35.57
CA SER A 7 -9.94 -7.10 -34.71
C SER A 7 -10.54 -7.33 -33.31
N LYS A 8 -11.63 -8.11 -33.20
CA LYS A 8 -12.33 -8.33 -31.92
C LYS A 8 -11.51 -9.17 -30.93
N THR A 9 -10.81 -10.20 -31.40
CA THR A 9 -9.99 -11.09 -30.56
C THR A 9 -8.75 -10.36 -29.99
N ARG A 10 -8.09 -9.50 -30.77
CA ARG A 10 -7.01 -8.63 -30.28
C ARG A 10 -7.48 -7.59 -29.25
N GLN A 11 -8.73 -7.10 -29.37
CA GLN A 11 -9.29 -6.13 -28.45
C GLN A 11 -9.70 -6.76 -27.11
N ALA A 12 -10.23 -7.98 -27.13
CA ALA A 12 -10.49 -8.77 -25.93
C ALA A 12 -9.18 -9.16 -25.21
N ALA A 13 -8.14 -9.56 -25.95
CA ALA A 13 -6.82 -9.85 -25.38
C ALA A 13 -6.16 -8.61 -24.73
N ARG A 14 -6.41 -7.39 -25.25
CA ARG A 14 -5.93 -6.14 -24.67
C ARG A 14 -6.49 -5.82 -23.27
N TRP A 15 -7.69 -6.31 -22.94
CA TRP A 15 -8.26 -6.16 -21.58
C TRP A 15 -7.46 -6.93 -20.53
N PHE A 16 -6.89 -8.07 -20.93
CA PHE A 16 -6.06 -8.94 -20.09
C PHE A 16 -4.55 -8.63 -20.23
N ASP A 17 -4.15 -7.71 -21.11
CA ASP A 17 -2.76 -7.27 -21.26
C ASP A 17 -2.35 -6.28 -20.14
N VAL A 18 -2.04 -6.84 -18.97
CA VAL A 18 -1.55 -6.10 -17.79
C VAL A 18 -0.22 -5.38 -18.05
N ARG A 19 0.60 -5.87 -19.00
CA ARG A 19 1.94 -5.35 -19.30
C ARG A 19 1.94 -3.96 -19.93
N ARG A 20 0.80 -3.50 -20.48
CA ARG A 20 0.64 -2.14 -21.04
C ARG A 20 -0.04 -1.14 -20.11
N ARG A 21 -0.35 -1.51 -18.85
CA ARG A 21 -0.96 -0.58 -17.89
C ARG A 21 0.05 0.49 -17.48
N LYS A 22 -0.25 1.75 -17.83
CA LYS A 22 0.56 2.92 -17.48
C LYS A 22 0.80 2.97 -15.95
N ALA A 23 1.96 3.44 -15.49
CA ALA A 23 2.29 3.55 -14.06
C ALA A 23 1.20 4.19 -13.19
N GLY A 24 0.41 5.12 -13.76
CA GLY A 24 -0.73 5.72 -13.08
C GLY A 24 -1.87 4.75 -12.73
N MET A 25 -2.09 3.70 -13.52
CA MET A 25 -3.10 2.67 -13.22
C MET A 25 -2.70 1.83 -12.00
N TRP A 26 -1.42 1.48 -11.91
CA TRP A 26 -0.86 0.81 -10.74
C TRP A 26 -0.91 1.70 -9.50
N ALA A 27 -0.52 2.96 -9.62
CA ALA A 27 -0.64 3.94 -8.55
C ALA A 27 -2.08 4.05 -8.03
N TYR A 28 -3.07 4.08 -8.92
CA TYR A 28 -4.48 4.12 -8.55
C TYR A 28 -4.92 2.85 -7.81
N ALA A 29 -4.63 1.67 -8.38
CA ALA A 29 -5.04 0.40 -7.79
C ALA A 29 -4.40 0.18 -6.40
N LEU A 30 -3.09 0.43 -6.29
CA LEU A 30 -2.37 0.32 -5.03
C LEU A 30 -2.98 1.23 -3.96
N ASN A 31 -3.29 2.50 -4.28
CA ASN A 31 -3.86 3.43 -3.31
C ASN A 31 -5.20 2.97 -2.72
N ARG A 32 -6.03 2.33 -3.54
CA ARG A 32 -7.35 1.81 -3.13
C ARG A 32 -7.19 0.56 -2.29
N ILE A 33 -6.37 -0.38 -2.73
CA ILE A 33 -6.12 -1.64 -2.01
C ILE A 33 -5.52 -1.35 -0.64
N THR A 34 -4.48 -0.49 -0.58
CA THR A 34 -3.88 -0.12 0.70
C THR A 34 -4.85 0.66 1.59
N GLY A 35 -5.66 1.56 1.03
CA GLY A 35 -6.69 2.28 1.80
C GLY A 35 -7.70 1.35 2.46
N ILE A 36 -8.22 0.36 1.72
CA ILE A 36 -9.14 -0.65 2.28
C ILE A 36 -8.43 -1.49 3.34
N GLY A 37 -7.19 -1.92 3.08
CA GLY A 37 -6.38 -2.65 4.05
C GLY A 37 -6.14 -1.87 5.35
N LEU A 38 -5.87 -0.57 5.26
CA LEU A 38 -5.68 0.30 6.41
C LEU A 38 -6.96 0.52 7.22
N VAL A 39 -8.12 0.57 6.56
CA VAL A 39 -9.42 0.61 7.28
C VAL A 39 -9.64 -0.69 8.07
N VAL A 40 -9.39 -1.85 7.45
CA VAL A 40 -9.47 -3.14 8.16
C VAL A 40 -8.49 -3.18 9.33
N TYR A 41 -7.24 -2.76 9.10
CA TYR A 41 -6.23 -2.65 10.16
C TYR A 41 -6.68 -1.73 11.29
N LEU A 42 -7.31 -0.58 10.99
CA LEU A 42 -7.78 0.35 12.02
C LEU A 42 -8.78 -0.33 12.98
N TYR A 43 -9.72 -1.12 12.46
CA TYR A 43 -10.65 -1.87 13.32
C TYR A 43 -9.93 -2.92 14.18
N LEU A 44 -8.99 -3.68 13.59
CA LEU A 44 -8.18 -4.64 14.33
C LEU A 44 -7.35 -3.95 15.43
N HIS A 45 -6.77 -2.80 15.10
CA HIS A 45 -5.94 -1.99 16.00
C HIS A 45 -6.75 -1.48 17.20
N LEU A 46 -7.96 -0.97 16.97
CA LEU A 46 -8.86 -0.57 18.06
C LEU A 46 -9.27 -1.77 18.94
N GLY A 47 -9.46 -2.95 18.34
CA GLY A 47 -9.69 -4.20 19.08
C GLY A 47 -8.52 -4.56 19.99
N VAL A 48 -7.28 -4.47 19.49
CA VAL A 48 -6.06 -4.68 20.31
C VAL A 48 -5.96 -3.63 21.43
N LEU A 49 -6.19 -2.35 21.14
CA LEU A 49 -6.16 -1.29 22.16
C LEU A 49 -7.17 -1.51 23.28
N SER A 50 -8.29 -2.18 23.00
CA SER A 50 -9.27 -2.54 24.04
C SER A 50 -8.69 -3.47 25.13
N MET A 51 -7.62 -4.21 24.85
CA MET A 51 -6.94 -5.06 25.83
C MET A 51 -6.29 -4.26 26.96
N LEU A 52 -5.96 -2.98 26.74
CA LEU A 52 -5.44 -2.09 27.79
C LEU A 52 -6.42 -1.95 28.96
N ILE A 53 -7.73 -2.02 28.67
CA ILE A 53 -8.80 -1.90 29.67
C ILE A 53 -9.00 -3.23 30.42
N GLN A 54 -8.57 -4.36 29.84
CA GLN A 54 -8.67 -5.69 30.45
C GLN A 54 -7.56 -5.97 31.48
N GLY A 55 -6.61 -5.05 31.61
CA GLY A 55 -5.53 -5.11 32.58
C GLY A 55 -4.21 -5.63 32.00
N GLN A 56 -3.16 -5.54 32.83
CA GLN A 56 -1.78 -5.76 32.41
C GLN A 56 -1.54 -7.17 31.84
N SER A 57 -2.16 -8.20 32.41
CA SER A 57 -1.95 -9.59 31.94
C SER A 57 -2.39 -9.80 30.49
N ALA A 58 -3.52 -9.21 30.06
CA ALA A 58 -3.98 -9.30 28.67
C ALA A 58 -3.05 -8.54 27.72
N TRP A 59 -2.57 -7.37 28.14
CA TRP A 59 -1.63 -6.56 27.38
C TRP A 59 -0.27 -7.26 27.21
N ASP A 60 0.31 -7.79 28.28
CA ASP A 60 1.62 -8.44 28.26
C ASP A 60 1.61 -9.71 27.37
N ALA A 61 0.52 -10.47 27.38
CA ALA A 61 0.32 -11.61 26.48
C ALA A 61 0.32 -11.17 25.00
N PHE A 62 -0.38 -10.08 24.67
CA PHE A 62 -0.37 -9.51 23.32
C PHE A 62 1.02 -9.00 22.92
N VAL A 63 1.74 -8.30 23.81
CA VAL A 63 3.10 -7.83 23.54
C VAL A 63 4.04 -8.99 23.23
N GLY A 64 3.92 -10.10 23.96
CA GLY A 64 4.68 -11.32 23.68
C GLY A 64 4.42 -11.87 22.27
N LEU A 65 3.16 -11.86 21.83
CA LEU A 65 2.77 -12.27 20.48
C LEU A 65 3.26 -11.29 19.41
N ALA A 66 3.12 -9.99 19.65
CA ALA A 66 3.49 -8.92 18.72
C ALA A 66 5.00 -8.89 18.42
N ARG A 67 5.83 -9.37 19.35
CA ARG A 67 7.29 -9.52 19.14
C ARG A 67 7.69 -10.77 18.35
N SER A 68 6.75 -11.67 18.04
CA SER A 68 7.08 -12.83 17.23
C SER A 68 7.44 -12.41 15.80
N PRO A 69 8.36 -13.12 15.11
CA PRO A 69 8.81 -12.75 13.76
C PRO A 69 7.67 -12.61 12.74
N PHE A 70 6.58 -13.37 12.91
CA PHE A 70 5.41 -13.28 12.08
C PHE A 70 4.68 -11.92 12.23
N TYR A 71 4.47 -11.45 13.47
CA TYR A 71 3.83 -10.16 13.71
C TYR A 71 4.73 -8.99 13.31
N LEU A 72 6.05 -9.10 13.53
CA LEU A 72 7.01 -8.12 13.02
C LEU A 72 6.97 -8.01 11.48
N ALA A 73 6.77 -9.13 10.77
CA ALA A 73 6.56 -9.09 9.31
C ALA A 73 5.24 -8.39 8.93
N LEU A 74 4.17 -8.58 9.72
CA LEU A 74 2.91 -7.85 9.52
C LEU A 74 3.08 -6.34 9.74
N ASP A 75 3.90 -5.91 10.70
CA ASP A 75 4.23 -4.50 10.92
C ASP A 75 4.94 -3.88 9.71
N VAL A 76 5.85 -4.62 9.07
CA VAL A 76 6.50 -4.19 7.83
C VAL A 76 5.50 -4.06 6.69
N ILE A 77 4.57 -5.02 6.54
CA ILE A 77 3.51 -4.97 5.52
C ILE A 77 2.59 -3.78 5.76
N LEU A 78 2.20 -3.55 7.01
CA LEU A 78 1.40 -2.41 7.43
C LEU A 78 2.11 -1.10 7.08
N LEU A 79 3.38 -0.96 7.45
CA LEU A 79 4.17 0.23 7.18
C LEU A 79 4.28 0.50 5.67
N ALA A 80 4.48 -0.55 4.86
CA ALA A 80 4.46 -0.43 3.40
C ALA A 80 3.10 0.10 2.91
N GLY A 81 1.99 -0.43 3.45
CA GLY A 81 0.64 0.04 3.16
C GLY A 81 0.42 1.52 3.50
N ILE A 82 0.86 1.95 4.69
CA ILE A 82 0.80 3.34 5.15
C ILE A 82 1.59 4.26 4.23
N LEU A 83 2.84 3.91 3.90
CA LEU A 83 3.71 4.73 3.05
C LEU A 83 3.15 4.85 1.63
N ILE A 84 2.71 3.75 1.04
CA ILE A 84 2.11 3.76 -0.31
C ILE A 84 0.84 4.61 -0.32
N HIS A 85 -0.06 4.42 0.65
CA HIS A 85 -1.33 5.16 0.72
C HIS A 85 -1.10 6.65 1.01
N GLY A 86 -0.33 6.96 2.05
CA GLY A 86 -0.09 8.33 2.50
C GLY A 86 0.67 9.15 1.47
N LEU A 87 1.77 8.62 0.92
CA LEU A 87 2.58 9.38 -0.05
C LEU A 87 1.87 9.55 -1.39
N ASN A 88 1.14 8.54 -1.86
CA ASN A 88 0.38 8.67 -3.10
C ASN A 88 -0.87 9.56 -2.92
N GLY A 89 -1.52 9.49 -1.75
CA GLY A 89 -2.58 10.43 -1.36
C GLY A 89 -2.07 11.88 -1.33
N LEU A 90 -0.88 12.11 -0.75
CA LEU A 90 -0.23 13.42 -0.75
C LEU A 90 0.03 13.94 -2.17
N ARG A 91 0.56 13.09 -3.06
CA ARG A 91 0.71 13.44 -4.48
C ARG A 91 -0.62 13.89 -5.10
N LEU A 92 -1.68 13.13 -4.87
CA LEU A 92 -3.02 13.45 -5.41
C LEU A 92 -3.56 14.75 -4.82
N ALA A 93 -3.35 15.02 -3.54
CA ALA A 93 -3.74 16.26 -2.90
C ALA A 93 -2.99 17.47 -3.51
N VAL A 94 -1.66 17.44 -3.50
CA VAL A 94 -0.80 18.52 -4.06
C VAL A 94 -1.20 18.87 -5.49
N THR A 95 -1.37 17.84 -6.31
CA THR A 95 -1.68 18.02 -7.73
C THR A 95 -3.14 18.35 -7.99
N GLY A 96 -4.05 17.93 -7.12
CA GLY A 96 -5.46 18.32 -7.12
C GLY A 96 -5.65 19.80 -6.80
N PHE A 97 -4.79 20.38 -5.97
CA PHE A 97 -4.75 21.83 -5.72
C PHE A 97 -4.10 22.65 -6.85
N GLY A 98 -3.72 22.01 -7.96
CA GLY A 98 -3.13 22.69 -9.13
C GLY A 98 -1.60 22.82 -9.08
N PHE A 99 -0.95 22.41 -7.98
CA PHE A 99 0.51 22.44 -7.90
C PHE A 99 1.13 21.27 -8.68
N SER A 100 2.18 21.57 -9.46
CA SER A 100 3.01 20.53 -10.09
C SER A 100 2.23 19.50 -10.93
N ALA A 101 1.09 19.89 -11.52
CA ALA A 101 0.21 19.00 -12.29
C ALA A 101 0.93 18.32 -13.49
N GLY A 102 1.91 18.98 -14.10
CA GLY A 102 2.75 18.41 -15.16
C GLY A 102 3.82 17.41 -14.67
N ALA A 103 4.13 17.40 -13.37
CA ALA A 103 5.21 16.59 -12.79
C ALA A 103 4.73 15.32 -12.09
N GLN A 104 3.47 14.90 -12.30
CA GLN A 104 2.84 13.73 -11.67
C GLN A 104 3.68 12.46 -11.65
N LYS A 105 4.31 12.13 -12.79
CA LYS A 105 5.15 10.93 -12.92
C LYS A 105 6.44 11.05 -12.11
N ALA A 106 7.07 12.23 -12.12
CA ALA A 106 8.27 12.49 -11.34
C ALA A 106 7.97 12.46 -9.84
N LEU A 107 6.92 13.16 -9.40
CA LEU A 107 6.45 13.15 -8.01
C LEU A 107 6.14 11.73 -7.53
N PHE A 108 5.40 10.94 -8.32
CA PHE A 108 5.12 9.55 -7.98
C PHE A 108 6.40 8.74 -7.81
N THR A 109 7.35 8.86 -8.75
CA THR A 109 8.60 8.09 -8.71
C THR A 109 9.45 8.47 -7.49
N ILE A 110 9.64 9.76 -7.24
CA ILE A 110 10.43 10.27 -6.11
C ILE A 110 9.82 9.80 -4.79
N LEU A 111 8.51 9.98 -4.61
CA LEU A 111 7.81 9.60 -3.38
C LEU A 111 7.85 8.09 -3.13
N MET A 112 7.71 7.27 -4.17
CA MET A 112 7.80 5.82 -4.00
C MET A 112 9.23 5.33 -3.72
N ILE A 113 10.25 5.96 -4.31
CA ILE A 113 11.65 5.65 -4.00
C ILE A 113 11.97 6.04 -2.56
N SER A 114 11.60 7.25 -2.13
CA SER A 114 11.82 7.67 -0.74
C SER A 114 11.05 6.77 0.24
N GLY A 115 9.81 6.39 -0.08
CA GLY A 115 9.03 5.45 0.70
C GLY A 115 9.70 4.08 0.80
N GLY A 116 10.26 3.57 -0.30
CA GLY A 116 11.01 2.31 -0.32
C GLY A 116 12.26 2.34 0.56
N ILE A 117 13.03 3.45 0.52
CA ILE A 117 14.21 3.64 1.39
C ILE A 117 13.81 3.65 2.87
N ILE A 118 12.76 4.41 3.21
CA ILE A 118 12.22 4.48 4.58
C ILE A 118 11.76 3.09 5.04
N LEU A 119 11.05 2.36 4.19
CA LEU A 119 10.56 1.02 4.50
C LEU A 119 11.71 0.04 4.78
N ILE A 120 12.77 0.04 3.96
CA ILE A 120 13.93 -0.83 4.16
C ILE A 120 14.62 -0.48 5.48
N ALA A 121 14.88 0.81 5.74
CA ALA A 121 15.51 1.25 6.98
C ALA A 121 14.67 0.86 8.21
N ALA A 122 13.36 1.06 8.15
CA ALA A 122 12.44 0.70 9.22
C ALA A 122 12.34 -0.81 9.41
N ALA A 123 12.26 -1.60 8.33
CA ALA A 123 12.23 -3.06 8.40
C ALA A 123 13.46 -3.61 9.12
N LEU A 124 14.66 -3.11 8.79
CA LEU A 124 15.89 -3.49 9.49
C LEU A 124 15.83 -3.17 10.99
N LYS A 125 15.20 -2.06 11.37
CA LYS A 125 15.01 -1.68 12.78
C LYS A 125 13.96 -2.52 13.50
N ILE A 126 12.86 -2.88 12.83
CA ILE A 126 11.76 -3.65 13.41
C ILE A 126 12.23 -5.04 13.88
N PHE A 127 13.12 -5.71 13.12
CA PHE A 127 13.66 -7.02 13.50
C PHE A 127 14.79 -6.97 14.54
N GLN A 128 15.15 -5.79 15.03
CA GLN A 128 16.19 -5.59 16.06
C GLN A 128 15.63 -5.28 17.45
N ILE A 129 14.29 -5.25 17.59
CA ILE A 129 13.56 -4.97 18.84
C ILE A 129 13.33 -6.27 19.60
#